data_AF-A0A662RZV0-F1
#
_entry.id   AF-A0A662RZV0-F1
#
_cell.length_a   1.000
_cell.length_b   1.000
_cell.length_c   1.000
_cell.angle_alpha   90.00
_cell.angle_beta   90.00
_cell.angle_gamma   90.00
#
_symmetry.space_group_name_H-M   'P 1'
#
loop_
_entity.id
_entity.type
_entity.pdbx_description
1 polymer ?
#
loop_
_entity_poly.entity_id
_entity_poly.type
_entity_poly.pdbx_seq_one_letter_code
_entity_poly.pdbx_strand_id
1 'polypeptide(L)'
;MSSQNKENERSIIIETESKIREIVQEFAKLKGIKSERALRLISDLVLAFLNSITDLPKTDLIEEWKLVAFRAKMPPVCKHPCQFSSELEKVLMRAGFRNIHYHLIITALDRLSRCDKES
;
A
#
# COMPACT_ATOMS: atom_id res chain seq x y z
N MET A 1 29.91 16.20 0.26
CA MET A 1 29.24 14.90 0.47
C MET A 1 28.69 14.48 -0.88
N SER A 2 29.54 13.80 -1.65
CA SER A 2 29.59 13.83 -3.11
C SER A 2 29.09 12.52 -3.69
N SER A 3 28.29 12.59 -4.75
CA SER A 3 27.89 11.56 -5.74
C SER A 3 28.01 10.05 -5.39
N GLN A 4 29.17 9.57 -4.96
CA GLN A 4 29.41 8.20 -4.48
C GLN A 4 28.44 7.72 -3.38
N ASN A 5 28.05 8.58 -2.43
CA ASN A 5 27.07 8.18 -1.40
C ASN A 5 25.68 7.93 -1.99
N LYS A 6 25.25 8.73 -2.98
CA LYS A 6 23.94 8.55 -3.63
C LYS A 6 23.92 7.33 -4.55
N GLU A 7 25.03 7.03 -5.21
CA GLU A 7 25.19 5.80 -6.00
C GLU A 7 25.16 4.56 -5.13
N ASN A 8 25.79 4.60 -3.95
CA ASN A 8 25.78 3.50 -3.00
C ASN A 8 24.36 3.26 -2.44
N GLU A 9 23.65 4.32 -2.03
CA GLU A 9 22.26 4.24 -1.57
C GLU A 9 21.34 3.65 -2.66
N ARG A 10 21.49 4.11 -3.91
CA ARG A 10 20.71 3.59 -5.04
C ARG A 10 20.98 2.11 -5.30
N SER A 11 22.25 1.68 -5.20
CA SER A 11 22.62 0.28 -5.34
C SER A 11 21.96 -0.60 -4.28
N ILE A 12 21.95 -0.14 -3.02
CA ILE A 12 21.31 -0.84 -1.90
C ILE A 12 19.80 -0.97 -2.12
N ILE A 13 19.14 0.09 -2.61
CA ILE A 13 17.71 0.07 -2.90
C ILE A 13 17.41 -0.97 -3.98
N ILE A 14 18.15 -0.97 -5.09
CA ILE A 14 17.94 -1.94 -6.19
C ILE A 14 18.14 -3.38 -5.70
N GLU A 15 19.19 -3.64 -4.92
CA GLU A 15 19.44 -4.96 -4.36
C GLU A 15 18.30 -5.40 -3.42
N THR A 16 17.80 -4.47 -2.60
CA THR A 16 16.69 -4.73 -1.68
C THR A 16 15.39 -5.03 -2.42
N GLU A 17 15.06 -4.25 -3.45
CA GLU A 17 13.90 -4.50 -4.30
C GLU A 17 13.99 -5.86 -5.01
N SER A 18 15.18 -6.26 -5.46
CA SER A 18 15.40 -7.60 -6.05
C SER A 18 15.09 -8.71 -5.06
N LYS A 19 15.61 -8.61 -3.82
CA LYS A 19 15.35 -9.59 -2.75
C LYS A 19 13.85 -9.67 -2.40
N ILE A 20 13.16 -8.53 -2.34
CA ILE A 20 11.71 -8.49 -2.10
C ILE A 20 10.97 -9.23 -3.23
N ARG A 21 11.35 -8.98 -4.50
CA ARG A 21 10.73 -9.67 -5.64
C ARG A 21 10.88 -11.18 -5.53
N GLU A 22 12.09 -11.66 -5.26
CA GLU A 22 12.38 -13.09 -5.13
C GLU A 22 11.53 -13.74 -4.03
N ILE A 23 11.51 -13.14 -2.83
CA ILE A 23 10.75 -13.66 -1.68
C ILE A 23 9.24 -13.69 -1.99
N VAL A 24 8.70 -12.62 -2.57
CA VAL A 24 7.27 -12.54 -2.92
C VAL A 24 6.90 -13.59 -3.96
N GLN A 25 7.74 -13.80 -4.98
CA GLN A 25 7.51 -14.82 -6.00
C GLN A 25 7.62 -16.22 -5.42
N GLU A 26 8.57 -16.49 -4.54
CA GLU A 26 8.69 -17.77 -3.83
C GLU A 26 7.43 -18.05 -3.00
N PHE A 27 6.96 -17.07 -2.23
CA PHE A 27 5.72 -17.18 -1.48
C PHE A 27 4.51 -17.46 -2.38
N ALA A 28 4.39 -16.76 -3.51
CA ALA A 28 3.31 -16.99 -4.47
C ALA A 28 3.38 -18.39 -5.11
N LYS A 29 4.58 -18.91 -5.39
CA LYS A 29 4.79 -20.30 -5.85
C LYS A 29 4.33 -21.31 -4.81
N LEU A 30 4.63 -21.10 -3.52
CA LEU A 30 4.15 -21.95 -2.42
C LEU A 30 2.62 -21.94 -2.28
N LYS A 31 1.95 -20.87 -2.75
CA LYS A 31 0.49 -20.78 -2.84
C LYS A 31 -0.08 -21.33 -4.15
N GLY A 32 0.75 -21.94 -5.00
CA GLY A 32 0.33 -22.61 -6.23
C GLY A 32 0.28 -21.74 -7.49
N ILE A 33 0.75 -20.49 -7.42
CA ILE A 33 0.89 -19.64 -8.62
C ILE A 33 2.06 -20.16 -9.46
N LYS A 34 1.77 -20.58 -10.70
CA LYS A 34 2.79 -21.12 -11.63
C LYS A 34 3.15 -20.18 -12.78
N SER A 35 2.30 -19.20 -13.07
CA SER A 35 2.51 -18.29 -14.19
C SER A 35 3.58 -17.26 -13.86
N GLU A 36 4.68 -17.27 -14.61
CA GLU A 36 5.77 -16.29 -14.47
C GLU A 36 5.28 -14.85 -14.61
N ARG A 37 4.32 -14.59 -15.50
CA ARG A 37 3.68 -13.28 -15.64
C ARG A 37 2.93 -12.87 -14.38
N ALA A 38 2.20 -13.80 -13.76
CA ALA A 38 1.49 -13.54 -12.51
C ALA A 38 2.46 -13.32 -11.34
N LEU A 39 3.54 -14.10 -11.27
CA LEU A 39 4.58 -13.96 -10.26
C LEU A 39 5.24 -12.57 -10.31
N ARG A 40 5.63 -12.11 -11.51
CA ARG A 40 6.16 -10.76 -11.71
C ARG A 40 5.16 -9.69 -11.28
N LEU A 41 3.91 -9.80 -11.73
CA LEU A 41 2.85 -8.85 -11.37
C LEU A 41 2.64 -8.76 -9.85
N ILE A 42 2.60 -9.89 -9.13
CA ILE A 42 2.44 -9.89 -7.68
C ILE A 42 3.62 -9.17 -7.01
N SER A 43 4.85 -9.45 -7.43
CA SER A 43 6.02 -8.75 -6.87
C SER A 43 6.04 -7.25 -7.17
N ASP A 44 5.62 -6.84 -8.37
CA ASP A 44 5.47 -5.42 -8.74
C ASP A 44 4.43 -4.72 -7.88
N LEU A 45 3.28 -5.36 -7.63
CA LEU A 45 2.22 -4.81 -6.79
C LEU A 45 2.67 -4.63 -5.34
N VAL A 46 3.44 -5.57 -4.79
CA VAL A 46 3.99 -5.45 -3.43
C VAL A 46 4.98 -4.30 -3.35
N LEU A 47 5.89 -4.16 -4.32
CA LEU A 47 6.82 -3.03 -4.35
C LEU A 47 6.12 -1.68 -4.52
N ALA A 48 5.13 -1.60 -5.42
CA ALA A 48 4.32 -0.40 -5.58
C ALA A 48 3.64 0.01 -4.27
N PHE A 49 3.11 -0.96 -3.52
CA PHE A 49 2.54 -0.72 -2.20
C PHE A 49 3.59 -0.21 -1.21
N LEU A 50 4.75 -0.86 -1.10
CA LEU A 50 5.84 -0.44 -0.21
C LEU A 50 6.34 0.97 -0.53
N ASN A 51 6.57 1.28 -1.81
CA ASN A 51 7.02 2.61 -2.22
C ASN A 51 5.95 3.66 -1.91
N SER A 52 4.67 3.34 -2.14
CA SER A 52 3.57 4.28 -1.86
C SER A 52 3.41 4.66 -0.38
N ILE A 53 3.92 3.83 0.55
CA ILE A 53 3.83 4.10 1.99
C ILE A 53 5.16 4.62 2.57
N THR A 54 6.29 4.39 1.92
CA THR A 54 7.61 4.87 2.38
C THR A 54 8.03 6.19 1.75
N ASP A 55 7.56 6.50 0.55
CA ASP A 55 7.93 7.71 -0.19
C ASP A 55 7.11 8.94 0.21
N LEU A 56 6.09 8.75 1.06
CA LEU A 56 5.32 9.84 1.63
C LEU A 56 6.17 10.67 2.61
N PRO A 57 5.97 12.00 2.65
CA PRO A 57 6.62 12.83 3.65
C PRO A 57 6.29 12.31 5.05
N LYS A 58 7.30 12.15 5.91
CA LYS A 58 7.15 11.60 7.29
C LYS A 58 6.38 12.53 8.25
N THR A 59 5.53 13.41 7.72
CA THR A 59 4.60 14.23 8.48
C THR A 59 3.47 13.36 9.01
N ASP A 60 3.15 13.56 10.30
CA ASP A 60 2.12 12.89 11.09
C ASP A 60 1.61 11.56 10.49
N LEU A 61 2.53 10.59 10.44
CA LEU A 61 2.37 9.27 9.79
C LEU A 61 1.01 8.64 10.10
N ILE A 62 0.48 8.86 11.31
CA ILE A 62 -0.81 8.35 11.74
C ILE A 62 -1.91 8.72 10.75
N GLU A 63 -2.07 9.99 10.36
CA GLU A 63 -3.12 10.47 9.44
C GLU A 63 -2.93 9.99 7.99
N GLU A 64 -1.69 9.86 7.51
CA GLU A 64 -1.43 9.31 6.18
C GLU A 64 -1.67 7.80 6.10
N TRP A 65 -1.25 7.04 7.12
CA TRP A 65 -1.57 5.62 7.22
C TRP A 65 -3.08 5.40 7.34
N LYS A 66 -3.81 6.32 7.98
CA LYS A 66 -5.28 6.32 7.98
C LYS A 66 -5.83 6.41 6.56
N LEU A 67 -5.28 7.31 5.74
CA LEU A 67 -5.71 7.53 4.36
C LEU A 67 -5.33 6.38 3.43
N VAL A 68 -4.14 5.79 3.56
CA VAL A 68 -3.72 4.60 2.80
C VAL A 68 -4.60 3.41 3.15
N ALA A 69 -4.81 3.16 4.45
CA ALA A 69 -5.73 2.14 4.95
C ALA A 69 -7.14 2.34 4.40
N PHE A 70 -7.62 3.57 4.39
CA PHE A 70 -8.90 3.95 3.81
C PHE A 70 -8.96 3.70 2.30
N ARG A 71 -7.96 4.12 1.52
CA ARG A 71 -7.92 3.93 0.06
C ARG A 71 -7.79 2.47 -0.35
N ALA A 72 -7.06 1.67 0.41
CA ALA A 72 -6.88 0.25 0.15
C ALA A 72 -8.09 -0.58 0.65
N LYS A 73 -8.83 -0.12 1.67
CA LYS A 73 -10.13 -0.68 2.06
C LYS A 73 -11.27 -0.16 1.20
N MET A 74 -11.16 1.05 0.61
CA MET A 74 -12.17 1.57 -0.30
C MET A 74 -12.41 0.47 -1.31
N PRO A 75 -13.64 -0.07 -1.36
CA PRO A 75 -13.89 -1.17 -2.25
C PRO A 75 -13.46 -0.67 -3.62
N PRO A 76 -12.53 -1.37 -4.30
CA PRO A 76 -12.49 -1.22 -5.73
C PRO A 76 -13.91 -1.53 -6.20
N VAL A 77 -14.25 -1.13 -7.40
CA VAL A 77 -15.51 -1.46 -8.05
C VAL A 77 -15.57 -2.98 -8.30
N CYS A 78 -15.55 -3.77 -7.23
CA CYS A 78 -15.49 -5.20 -7.15
C CYS A 78 -16.93 -5.66 -7.02
N LYS A 79 -17.39 -6.42 -7.99
CA LYS A 79 -18.73 -7.01 -8.00
C LYS A 79 -18.91 -8.08 -6.90
N HIS A 80 -17.86 -8.41 -6.15
CA HIS A 80 -17.80 -9.45 -5.11
C HIS A 80 -16.95 -8.98 -3.91
N PRO A 81 -17.16 -9.54 -2.70
CA PRO A 81 -16.30 -9.23 -1.54
C PRO A 81 -14.84 -9.52 -1.89
N CYS A 82 -14.03 -8.47 -1.86
CA CYS A 82 -12.63 -8.56 -2.21
C CYS A 82 -11.85 -9.25 -1.06
N GLN A 83 -11.35 -10.46 -1.30
CA GLN A 83 -10.54 -11.20 -0.32
C GLN A 83 -9.35 -10.36 0.17
N PHE A 84 -8.74 -9.56 -0.72
CA PHE A 84 -7.68 -8.64 -0.35
C PHE A 84 -8.14 -7.58 0.67
N SER A 85 -9.31 -6.97 0.45
CA SER A 85 -9.88 -5.99 1.40
C SER A 85 -10.17 -6.63 2.76
N SER A 86 -10.60 -7.90 2.79
CA SER A 86 -10.82 -8.64 4.04
C SER A 86 -9.51 -8.92 4.78
N GLU A 87 -8.47 -9.41 4.09
CA GLU A 87 -7.16 -9.67 4.71
C GLU A 87 -6.47 -8.37 5.17
N LEU A 88 -6.60 -7.30 4.40
CA LEU A 88 -6.12 -5.98 4.76
C LEU A 88 -6.81 -5.46 6.02
N GLU A 89 -8.13 -5.59 6.10
CA GLU A 89 -8.89 -5.18 7.29
C GLU A 89 -8.40 -5.90 8.55
N LYS A 90 -8.07 -7.19 8.49
CA LYS A 90 -7.49 -7.93 9.62
C LYS A 90 -6.14 -7.36 10.07
N VAL A 91 -5.30 -6.87 9.15
CA VAL A 91 -4.04 -6.21 9.48
C VAL A 91 -4.31 -4.88 10.16
N LEU A 92 -5.21 -4.07 9.58
CA LEU A 92 -5.54 -2.74 10.08
C LEU A 92 -6.19 -2.78 11.46
N MET A 93 -7.12 -3.71 11.69
CA MET A 93 -7.74 -3.89 13.01
C MET A 93 -6.71 -4.24 14.09
N ARG A 94 -5.69 -5.05 13.77
CA ARG A 94 -4.58 -5.37 14.70
C ARG A 94 -3.74 -4.14 15.05
N ALA A 95 -3.65 -3.18 14.14
CA ALA A 95 -3.00 -1.89 14.39
C ALA A 95 -3.92 -0.86 15.12
N GLY A 96 -5.11 -1.27 15.59
CA GLY A 96 -6.07 -0.40 16.27
C GLY A 96 -7.05 0.33 15.34
N PHE A 97 -6.99 0.06 14.03
CA PHE A 97 -7.85 0.70 13.05
C PHE A 97 -9.26 0.10 13.01
N ARG A 98 -10.18 0.73 13.74
CA ARG A 98 -11.61 0.35 13.82
C ARG A 98 -12.49 1.02 12.78
N ASN A 99 -13.71 0.52 12.60
CA ASN A 99 -14.75 1.05 11.70
C ASN A 99 -14.99 2.56 11.85
N ILE A 100 -14.92 3.09 13.07
CA ILE A 100 -15.09 4.52 13.34
C ILE A 100 -14.07 5.39 12.60
N HIS A 101 -12.83 4.93 12.44
CA HIS A 101 -11.80 5.68 11.72
C HIS A 101 -12.14 5.81 10.23
N TYR A 102 -12.69 4.76 9.62
CA TYR A 102 -13.15 4.82 8.23
C TYR A 102 -14.31 5.82 8.08
N HIS A 103 -15.27 5.81 9.01
CA HIS A 103 -16.38 6.78 8.99
C HIS A 103 -15.91 8.23 9.14
N LEU A 104 -14.94 8.48 10.02
CA LEU A 104 -14.35 9.82 10.18
C LEU A 104 -13.69 10.31 8.89
N ILE A 105 -12.92 9.44 8.22
CA ILE A 105 -12.24 9.78 6.96
C ILE A 105 -13.25 10.03 5.83
N ILE A 106 -14.27 9.18 5.67
CA ILE A 106 -15.35 9.40 4.68
C ILE A 106 -16.01 10.76 4.91
N THR A 107 -16.33 11.07 6.17
CA THR A 107 -17.01 12.33 6.52
C THR A 107 -16.11 13.54 6.24
N ALA A 108 -14.81 13.44 6.53
CA ALA A 108 -13.85 14.50 6.23
C ALA A 108 -13.70 14.73 4.72
N LEU A 109 -13.59 13.65 3.93
CA LEU A 109 -13.47 13.72 2.47
C LEU A 109 -14.75 14.26 1.80
N ASP A 110 -15.94 13.84 2.26
CA ASP A 110 -17.22 14.37 1.76
C ASP A 110 -17.33 15.88 2.01
N ARG A 111 -16.92 16.35 3.21
CA ARG A 111 -16.89 17.79 3.54
C ARG A 111 -15.93 18.57 2.62
N LEU A 112 -14.72 18.07 2.39
CA LEU A 112 -13.76 18.70 1.48
C LEU A 112 -14.32 18.81 0.05
N SER A 113 -14.96 17.75 -0.44
CA SER A 113 -15.55 17.72 -1.79
C SER A 113 -16.73 18.68 -1.99
N ARG A 114 -17.36 19.15 -0.91
CA ARG A 114 -18.43 20.15 -0.94
C ARG A 114 -17.88 21.57 -0.94
N CYS A 115 -16.82 21.84 -0.18
CA CYS A 115 -16.15 23.15 -0.19
C CYS A 115 -15.56 23.50 -1.56
N ASP A 116 -15.02 22.52 -2.29
CA ASP A 116 -14.47 22.72 -3.64
C ASP A 116 -15.56 22.99 -4.70
N LYS A 117 -16.83 22.72 -4.42
CA LYS A 117 -17.97 22.97 -5.34
C LYS A 117 -18.67 24.29 -5.09
N GLU A 118 -18.36 24.97 -4.00
CA GLU A 118 -18.92 26.27 -3.62
C GLU A 118 -17.94 27.43 -3.85
N SER A 119 -16.77 27.16 -4.45
CA SER A 119 -15.75 28.13 -4.88
C SER A 119 -15.75 28.30 -6.41
#